data_AF-A0A1V5SMZ4-F1
#
_entry.id   AF-A0A1V5SMZ4-F1
#
_cell.length_a   1.000
_cell.length_b   1.000
_cell.length_c   1.000
_cell.angle_alpha   90.00
_cell.angle_beta   90.00
_cell.angle_gamma   90.00
#
_symmetry.space_group_name_H-M   'P 1'
#
loop_
_entity.id
_entity.type
_entity.pdbx_description
1 polymer ?
#
loop_
_entity_poly.entity_id
_entity_poly.type
_entity_poly.pdbx_seq_one_letter_code
_entity_poly.pdbx_strand_id
1 'polypeptide(L)'
;MCTAGCPVSEVESDFNPRRIIHQILVGDREGILTSKAIWMCIGCYTCTAHCPQDVEFTNLLKVLRRIAVEEEYVDSHWLKMIEGIDRHTQKLRRDLISHLWEEKSIHSVNDFEKFYENEIKKLAWVKENNNHDLE
;
A
#
# COMPACT_ATOMS: atom_id res chain seq x y z
N MET A 1 -4.57 3.33 18.71
CA MET A 1 -3.33 3.93 18.19
C MET A 1 -2.96 3.39 16.81
N CYS A 2 -2.75 2.08 16.65
CA CYS A 2 -2.38 1.48 15.37
C CYS A 2 -3.37 1.74 14.21
N THR A 3 -4.67 1.55 14.39
CA THR A 3 -5.68 1.87 13.33
C THR A 3 -5.78 3.37 13.06
N ALA A 4 -5.81 4.18 14.13
CA ALA A 4 -6.07 5.62 14.03
C ALA A 4 -4.92 6.42 13.39
N GLY A 5 -3.68 5.92 13.45
CA GLY A 5 -2.53 6.53 12.78
C GLY A 5 -2.10 5.78 11.52
N CYS A 6 -2.95 4.90 10.97
CA CYS A 6 -2.61 4.14 9.79
C CYS A 6 -3.17 4.83 8.54
N PRO A 7 -2.32 5.29 7.60
CA PRO A 7 -2.79 5.91 6.37
C PRO A 7 -3.56 4.93 5.48
N VAL A 8 -3.31 3.62 5.62
CA VAL A 8 -4.06 2.59 4.90
C VAL A 8 -5.47 2.44 5.46
N SER A 9 -5.64 2.44 6.79
CA SER A 9 -6.98 2.36 7.40
C SER A 9 -7.85 3.60 7.12
N GLU A 10 -7.25 4.73 6.75
CA GLU A 10 -7.98 5.94 6.36
C GLU A 10 -8.66 5.81 5.00
N VAL A 11 -8.08 5.04 4.08
CA VAL A 11 -8.57 4.86 2.70
C VAL A 11 -9.19 3.49 2.44
N GLU A 12 -8.74 2.46 3.17
CA GLU A 12 -9.22 1.08 3.11
C GLU A 12 -9.92 0.69 4.42
N SER A 13 -11.25 0.81 4.45
CA SER A 13 -12.05 0.51 5.65
C SER A 13 -11.88 -0.92 6.17
N ASP A 14 -11.57 -1.86 5.28
CA ASP A 14 -11.38 -3.27 5.60
C ASP A 14 -10.01 -3.57 6.22
N PHE A 15 -9.04 -2.65 6.10
CA PHE A 15 -7.73 -2.82 6.71
C PHE A 15 -7.73 -2.32 8.16
N ASN A 16 -7.67 -3.25 9.12
CA ASN A 16 -7.61 -2.92 10.53
C ASN A 16 -6.49 -3.69 11.26
N PRO A 17 -5.39 -3.01 11.65
CA PRO A 17 -4.28 -3.63 12.37
C PRO A 17 -4.69 -4.38 13.65
N ARG A 18 -5.68 -3.87 14.40
CA ARG A 18 -6.15 -4.53 15.63
C ARG A 18 -6.88 -5.83 15.34
N ARG A 19 -7.66 -5.88 14.24
CA ARG A 19 -8.35 -7.10 13.83
C ARG A 19 -7.36 -8.18 13.41
N ILE A 20 -6.31 -7.80 12.69
CA ILE A 20 -5.22 -8.70 12.31
C ILE A 20 -4.53 -9.27 13.56
N ILE A 21 -4.15 -8.42 14.52
CA ILE A 21 -3.57 -8.89 15.79
C ILE A 21 -4.52 -9.84 16.52
N HIS A 22 -5.81 -9.52 16.57
CA HIS A 22 -6.80 -10.38 17.21
C HIS A 22 -6.90 -11.76 16.53
N GLN A 23 -6.90 -11.83 15.20
CA GLN A 23 -6.88 -13.09 14.45
C GLN A 23 -5.66 -13.95 14.80
N ILE A 24 -4.49 -13.32 14.96
CA ILE A 24 -3.27 -14.01 15.40
C ILE A 24 -3.46 -14.60 16.80
N LEU A 25 -3.99 -13.80 17.74
CA LEU A 25 -4.16 -14.21 19.13
C LEU A 25 -5.18 -15.34 19.31
N VAL A 26 -6.23 -15.41 18.48
CA VAL A 26 -7.23 -16.48 18.53
C VAL A 26 -6.81 -17.71 17.69
N GLY A 27 -5.65 -17.67 17.03
CA GLY A 27 -5.13 -18.79 16.25
C GLY A 27 -5.79 -18.99 14.88
N ASP A 28 -6.41 -17.96 14.31
CA ASP A 28 -7.01 -17.99 12.96
C ASP A 28 -5.92 -17.95 11.88
N ARG A 29 -5.18 -19.05 11.75
CA ARG A 29 -4.02 -19.17 10.87
C ARG A 29 -4.41 -19.13 9.39
N GLU A 30 -5.37 -19.94 8.99
CA GLU A 30 -5.79 -20.02 7.58
C GLU A 30 -6.41 -18.70 7.12
N GLY A 31 -7.26 -18.09 7.96
CA GLY A 31 -7.89 -16.81 7.66
C GLY A 31 -6.89 -15.67 7.52
N ILE A 32 -5.80 -15.65 8.30
CA ILE A 32 -4.79 -14.59 8.17
C ILE A 32 -3.86 -14.79 6.97
N LEU A 33 -3.43 -16.03 6.69
CA LEU A 33 -2.46 -16.31 5.63
C LEU A 33 -3.06 -16.21 4.22
N THR A 34 -4.38 -16.44 4.08
CA THR A 34 -5.12 -16.24 2.83
C THR A 34 -5.60 -14.80 2.63
N SER A 35 -5.54 -13.96 3.68
CA SER A 35 -6.12 -12.63 3.63
C SER A 35 -5.26 -11.63 2.87
N LYS A 36 -5.86 -10.92 1.91
CA LYS A 36 -5.22 -9.76 1.25
C LYS A 36 -4.82 -8.65 2.23
N ALA A 37 -5.43 -8.59 3.41
CA ALA A 37 -5.21 -7.52 4.37
C ALA A 37 -3.73 -7.43 4.82
N ILE A 38 -3.03 -8.56 4.98
CA ILE A 38 -1.61 -8.54 5.38
C ILE A 38 -0.72 -7.87 4.33
N TRP A 39 -1.16 -7.80 3.07
CA TRP A 39 -0.45 -7.22 1.94
C TRP A 39 -0.71 -5.71 1.77
N MET A 40 -1.78 -5.16 2.36
CA MET A 40 -2.14 -3.74 2.23
C MET A 40 -1.25 -2.78 3.03
N CYS A 41 -0.56 -3.28 4.06
CA CYS A 41 0.31 -2.43 4.85
C CYS A 41 1.52 -1.92 4.03
N ILE A 42 1.67 -0.60 3.97
CA ILE A 42 2.77 0.09 3.27
C ILE A 42 4.09 0.15 4.05
N GLY A 43 4.15 -0.47 5.23
CA GLY A 43 5.38 -0.52 6.04
C GLY A 43 5.88 0.84 6.53
N CYS A 44 4.97 1.77 6.89
CA CYS A 44 5.32 3.12 7.38
C CYS A 44 5.82 3.17 8.83
N TYR A 45 5.75 2.06 9.58
CA TYR A 45 6.19 1.93 10.98
C TYR A 45 5.49 2.82 12.02
N THR A 46 4.56 3.70 11.65
CA THR A 46 3.82 4.57 12.58
C THR A 46 3.18 3.78 13.73
N CYS A 47 2.51 2.66 13.40
CA CYS A 47 1.84 1.84 14.40
C CYS A 47 2.82 1.16 15.38
N THR A 48 4.01 0.77 14.92
CA THR A 48 5.07 0.20 15.75
C THR A 48 5.64 1.25 16.69
N ALA A 49 6.06 2.40 16.15
CA ALA A 49 6.69 3.48 16.92
C ALA A 49 5.79 4.03 18.04
N HIS A 50 4.48 3.95 17.83
CA HIS A 50 3.47 4.48 18.75
C HIS A 50 2.86 3.40 19.64
N CYS A 51 3.27 2.14 19.55
CA CYS A 51 2.60 1.07 20.30
C CYS A 51 2.94 1.14 21.80
N PRO A 52 1.96 1.33 22.70
CA PRO A 52 2.23 1.32 24.14
C PRO A 52 2.55 -0.08 24.70
N GLN A 53 2.44 -1.11 23.86
CA GLN A 53 2.71 -2.51 24.20
C GLN A 53 3.94 -3.05 23.46
N ASP A 54 4.71 -2.17 22.80
CA ASP A 54 5.95 -2.52 22.08
C ASP A 54 5.76 -3.61 21.01
N VAL A 55 4.58 -3.60 20.37
CA VAL A 55 4.26 -4.56 19.31
C VAL A 55 4.91 -4.14 18.00
N GLU A 56 5.81 -4.99 17.52
CA GLU A 56 6.49 -4.91 16.23
C GLU A 56 5.58 -5.26 15.04
N PHE A 57 4.40 -4.62 14.94
CA PHE A 57 3.33 -4.98 14.00
C PHE A 57 3.78 -4.97 12.53
N THR A 58 4.59 -3.98 12.14
CA THR A 58 5.09 -3.89 10.76
C THR A 58 5.97 -5.09 10.40
N ASN A 59 6.83 -5.52 11.32
CA ASN A 59 7.71 -6.67 11.13
C ASN A 59 6.92 -7.99 11.19
N LEU A 60 5.90 -8.06 12.05
CA LEU A 60 4.96 -9.17 12.11
C LEU A 60 4.27 -9.41 10.75
N LEU A 61 3.79 -8.35 10.09
CA LEU A 61 3.20 -8.48 8.74
C LEU A 61 4.20 -8.97 7.69
N LYS A 62 5.46 -8.53 7.75
CA LYS A 62 6.52 -9.02 6.85
C LYS A 62 6.75 -10.52 7.02
N VAL A 63 6.73 -11.01 8.26
CA VAL A 63 6.85 -12.44 8.56
C VAL A 63 5.62 -13.21 8.06
N LEU A 64 4.41 -12.72 8.32
CA LEU A 64 3.17 -13.36 7.85
C LEU A 64 3.11 -13.49 6.32
N ARG A 65 3.55 -12.46 5.58
CA ARG A 65 3.64 -12.52 4.11
C ARG A 65 4.59 -13.62 3.64
N ARG A 66 5.73 -13.79 4.32
CA ARG A 66 6.70 -14.86 4.00
C ARG A 66 6.11 -16.22 4.30
N ILE A 67 5.52 -16.41 5.48
CA ILE A 67 4.84 -17.65 5.85
C ILE A 67 3.75 -18.00 4.83
N ALA A 68 2.93 -17.02 4.42
CA ALA A 68 1.88 -17.26 3.42
C ALA A 68 2.44 -17.77 2.08
N VAL A 69 3.64 -17.36 1.70
CA VAL A 69 4.31 -17.85 0.48
C VAL A 69 5.01 -19.19 0.70
N GLU A 70 5.72 -19.34 1.82
CA GLU A 70 6.46 -20.57 2.18
C GLU A 70 5.51 -21.77 2.37
N GLU A 71 4.30 -21.52 2.86
CA GLU A 71 3.24 -22.52 3.05
C GLU A 71 2.25 -22.57 1.89
N GLU A 72 2.57 -21.94 0.75
CA GLU A 72 1.81 -22.02 -0.50
C GLU A 72 0.36 -21.49 -0.43
N TYR A 73 0.00 -20.70 0.60
CA TYR A 73 -1.27 -19.95 0.63
C TYR A 73 -1.32 -18.85 -0.43
N VAL A 74 -0.16 -18.33 -0.83
CA VAL A 74 0.00 -17.30 -1.85
C VAL A 74 1.20 -17.64 -2.74
N ASP A 75 1.06 -17.53 -4.04
CA ASP A 75 2.15 -17.84 -4.96
C ASP A 75 3.33 -16.85 -4.82
N SER A 76 4.55 -17.36 -4.90
CA SER A 76 5.79 -16.57 -4.77
C SER A 76 5.92 -15.42 -5.78
N HIS A 77 5.27 -15.49 -6.94
CA HIS A 77 5.23 -14.38 -7.90
C HIS A 77 4.55 -13.15 -7.29
N TRP A 78 3.56 -13.34 -6.42
CA TRP A 78 2.84 -12.25 -5.76
C TRP A 78 3.77 -11.40 -4.90
N LEU A 79 4.60 -12.05 -4.07
CA LEU A 79 5.59 -11.35 -3.26
C LEU A 79 6.57 -10.55 -4.12
N LYS A 80 7.07 -11.16 -5.22
CA LYS A 80 7.97 -10.49 -6.16
C LYS A 80 7.30 -9.29 -6.85
N MET A 81 6.02 -9.41 -7.21
CA MET A 81 5.25 -8.30 -7.79
C MET A 81 5.11 -7.15 -6.79
N ILE A 82 4.71 -7.42 -5.55
CA ILE A 82 4.57 -6.38 -4.52
C ILE A 82 5.91 -5.69 -4.25
N GLU A 83 7.00 -6.43 -4.09
CA GLU A 83 8.35 -5.84 -3.94
C GLU A 83 8.76 -5.02 -5.16
N GLY A 84 8.37 -5.45 -6.36
CA GLY A 84 8.54 -4.72 -7.61
C GLY A 84 7.77 -3.40 -7.61
N ILE A 85 6.48 -3.43 -7.23
CA ILE A 85 5.60 -2.26 -7.13
C ILE A 85 6.16 -1.27 -6.09
N ASP A 86 6.56 -1.75 -4.92
CA ASP A 86 7.16 -0.91 -3.87
C ASP A 86 8.40 -0.18 -4.41
N ARG A 87 9.30 -0.89 -5.10
CA ARG A 87 10.49 -0.27 -5.69
C ARG A 87 10.15 0.77 -6.75
N HIS A 88 9.17 0.48 -7.60
CA HIS A 88 8.75 1.40 -8.66
C HIS A 88 8.04 2.64 -8.11
N THR A 89 7.15 2.48 -7.13
CA THR A 89 6.44 3.59 -6.48
C THR A 89 7.39 4.49 -5.72
N GLN A 90 8.40 3.95 -5.03
CA GLN A 90 9.44 4.77 -4.39
C GLN A 90 10.29 5.53 -5.40
N LYS A 91 10.61 4.91 -6.55
CA LYS A 91 11.28 5.59 -7.67
C LYS A 91 10.42 6.73 -8.21
N LEU A 92 9.16 6.46 -8.52
CA LEU A 92 8.21 7.45 -9.02
C LEU A 92 8.07 8.62 -8.04
N ARG A 93 7.89 8.34 -6.75
CA ARG A 93 7.81 9.38 -5.70
C ARG A 93 9.04 10.28 -5.70
N ARG A 94 10.25 9.71 -5.76
CA ARG A 94 11.49 10.49 -5.82
C ARG A 94 11.54 11.36 -7.07
N ASP A 95 11.22 10.79 -8.23
CA ASP A 95 11.28 11.50 -9.50
C ASP A 95 10.26 12.65 -9.54
N LEU A 96 9.05 12.44 -8.99
CA LEU A 96 8.03 13.47 -8.80
C LEU A 96 8.50 14.59 -7.86
N ILE A 97 9.13 14.25 -6.73
CA ILE A 97 9.67 15.27 -5.81
C ILE A 97 10.78 16.08 -6.48
N SER A 98 11.66 15.43 -7.25
CA SER A 98 12.69 16.13 -8.01
C SER A 98 12.09 17.12 -9.00
N HIS A 99 11.06 16.69 -9.73
CA HIS A 99 10.35 17.55 -10.67
C HIS A 99 9.67 18.72 -9.96
N LEU A 100 8.93 18.48 -8.87
CA LEU A 100 8.28 19.53 -8.08
C LEU A 100 9.25 20.50 -7.41
N TRP A 101 10.47 20.04 -7.11
CA TRP A 101 11.51 20.90 -6.56
C TRP A 101 12.05 21.90 -7.60
N GLU A 102 12.09 21.48 -8.87
CA GLU A 102 12.51 22.32 -9.99
C GLU A 102 11.36 23.19 -10.53
N GLU A 103 10.17 22.61 -10.64
CA GLU A 103 8.94 23.22 -11.14
C GLU A 103 8.27 24.06 -10.06
N LYS A 104 8.63 25.35 -10.03
CA LYS A 104 8.12 26.29 -9.03
C LYS A 104 6.66 26.70 -9.24
N SER A 105 5.98 26.26 -10.31
CA SER A 105 4.59 26.65 -10.58
C SER A 105 3.54 25.87 -9.79
N ILE A 106 3.90 24.74 -9.17
CA ILE A 106 2.99 23.92 -8.38
C ILE A 106 3.11 24.34 -6.90
N HIS A 107 2.10 25.04 -6.40
CA HIS A 107 2.09 25.60 -5.04
C HIS A 107 1.14 24.91 -4.07
N SER A 108 0.25 24.04 -4.58
CA SER A 108 -0.74 23.34 -3.77
C SER A 108 -0.95 21.90 -4.23
N VAL A 109 -1.57 21.09 -3.37
CA VAL A 109 -1.97 19.71 -3.71
C VAL A 109 -2.98 19.71 -4.87
N ASN A 110 -3.91 20.66 -4.92
CA ASN A 110 -4.85 20.79 -6.03
C ASN A 110 -4.17 21.11 -7.37
N ASP A 111 -3.08 21.90 -7.37
CA ASP A 111 -2.32 22.17 -8.58
C ASP A 111 -1.59 20.90 -9.05
N PHE A 112 -1.04 20.14 -8.10
CA PHE A 112 -0.43 18.85 -8.37
C PHE A 112 -1.44 17.84 -8.94
N GLU A 113 -2.64 17.75 -8.37
CA GLU A 113 -3.70 16.85 -8.86
C GLU A 113 -4.07 17.16 -10.31
N LYS A 114 -4.26 18.44 -10.65
CA LYS A 114 -4.55 18.86 -12.03
C LYS A 114 -3.41 18.53 -12.99
N PHE A 115 -2.17 18.78 -12.56
CA PHE A 115 -0.97 18.40 -13.33
C PHE A 115 -0.95 16.88 -13.57
N TYR A 116 -1.12 16.10 -12.50
CA TYR A 116 -1.10 14.65 -12.54
C TYR A 116 -2.19 14.09 -13.46
N GLU A 117 -3.43 14.57 -13.37
CA GLU A 117 -4.52 14.19 -14.27
C GLU A 117 -4.18 14.48 -15.73
N ASN A 118 -3.60 15.65 -16.01
CA ASN A 118 -3.20 16.04 -17.36
C ASN A 118 -2.10 15.14 -17.91
N GLU A 119 -1.10 14.78 -17.11
CA GLU A 119 -0.04 13.84 -17.51
C GLU A 119 -0.58 12.42 -17.71
N ILE A 120 -1.48 11.94 -16.84
CA ILE A 120 -2.14 10.64 -17.01
C ILE A 120 -2.92 10.57 -18.31
N LYS A 121 -3.68 11.61 -18.66
CA LYS A 121 -4.45 11.67 -19.91
C LYS A 121 -3.58 11.59 -21.17
N LYS A 122 -2.27 11.85 -21.07
CA LYS A 122 -1.34 11.70 -22.19
C LYS A 122 -0.90 10.25 -22.42
N LEU A 123 -1.00 9.38 -21.41
CA LEU A 123 -0.61 7.98 -21.51
C LEU A 123 -1.51 7.24 -22.51
N ALA A 124 -0.90 6.49 -23.43
CA ALA A 124 -1.60 5.85 -24.54
C ALA A 124 -2.72 4.90 -24.10
N TRP A 125 -2.49 4.11 -23.05
CA TRP A 125 -3.45 3.13 -22.53
C TRP A 125 -4.66 3.76 -21.81
N VAL A 126 -4.58 5.02 -21.38
CA VAL A 126 -5.71 5.77 -20.79
C VAL A 126 -6.62 6.33 -21.89
N LYS A 127 -6.07 6.61 -23.07
CA LYS A 127 -6.85 7.07 -24.24
C LYS A 127 -7.68 5.96 -24.86
N GLU A 128 -7.21 4.72 -24.79
CA GLU A 128 -7.88 3.55 -25.36
C GLU A 128 -9.10 3.10 -24.52
N ASN A 129 -9.02 3.16 -23.18
CA ASN A 129 -10.14 2.74 -22.31
C ASN A 129 -11.34 3.69 -22.32
N ASN A 130 -11.18 4.97 -22.69
CA ASN A 130 -12.31 5.90 -22.83
C ASN A 130 -13.16 5.66 -24.10
N ASN A 131 -12.77 4.71 -24.96
CA ASN A 131 -13.54 4.30 -26.15
C ASN A 131 -14.26 2.95 -25.96
N HIS A 132 -14.18 2.31 -24.79
CA HIS A 132 -14.85 1.03 -24.51
C HIS A 132 -16.02 1.12 -23.52
N ASP A 133 -16.36 2.32 -23.03
CA ASP A 133 -17.52 2.55 -22.16
C ASP A 133 -18.75 3.13 -22.92
N LEU A 134 -18.81 2.96 -24.26
CA LEU A 134 -19.92 3.42 -25.12
C LEU A 134 -20.48 2.36 -26.10
N GLU A 135 -20.27 1.07 -25.84
CA GLU A 135 -20.99 -0.01 -26.54
C GLU A 135 -21.71 -0.95 -25.57
#